data_AF-T0F1U2-F1
#
_entry.id   AF-T0F1U2-F1
#
_cell.length_a   1.000
_cell.length_b   1.000
_cell.length_c   1.000
_cell.angle_alpha   90.00
_cell.angle_beta   90.00
_cell.angle_gamma   90.00
#
_symmetry.space_group_name_H-M   'P 1'
#
loop_
_entity.id
_entity.type
_entity.pdbx_description
1 polymer ?
#
loop_
_entity_poly.entity_id
_entity_poly.type
_entity_poly.pdbx_seq_one_letter_code
_entity_poly.pdbx_strand_id
1 'polypeptide(L)'
;MLEKSFLKSKQLFLCGLGVLMLQACTCPNTSQRNSFLQDVPYWMLQNRSQYITQGVDSSHIVDGKKTEEIEKIATKRATIRVAQNIVHKLKEAYLSKSNRIKQKITNEMFIQMTQPIYDSLMNVDRLGIYINPNNEEVFALVRARGFDKDALSEGLHKMGLDNQAVSILVSKVEEIFKDSINYGDVKVPIAM
;
A
#
# COMPACT_ATOMS: atom_id res chain seq x y z
N MET A 1 -63.63 11.18 -64.75
CA MET A 1 -64.21 11.17 -63.38
C MET A 1 -63.74 9.87 -62.72
N LEU A 2 -62.72 9.91 -61.85
CA LEU A 2 -62.86 9.93 -60.36
C LEU A 2 -63.68 8.72 -59.88
N GLU A 3 -63.24 7.76 -59.06
CA GLU A 3 -62.08 7.55 -58.18
C GLU A 3 -61.84 6.03 -58.07
N LYS A 4 -60.58 5.59 -58.08
CA LYS A 4 -60.17 4.28 -57.54
C LYS A 4 -59.11 4.53 -56.47
N SER A 5 -59.56 4.96 -55.30
CA SER A 5 -58.72 5.27 -54.14
C SER A 5 -58.80 4.16 -53.09
N PHE A 6 -58.28 2.96 -53.36
CA PHE A 6 -58.25 1.92 -52.32
C PHE A 6 -57.12 0.90 -52.45
N LEU A 7 -55.94 1.30 -52.93
CA LEU A 7 -54.77 0.39 -52.94
C LEU A 7 -53.45 1.17 -52.94
N LYS A 8 -53.24 2.05 -51.96
CA LYS A 8 -51.91 2.68 -51.76
C LYS A 8 -51.60 3.07 -50.32
N SER A 9 -52.23 2.41 -49.34
CA SER A 9 -52.03 2.73 -47.91
C SER A 9 -51.39 1.61 -47.08
N LYS A 10 -51.06 0.45 -47.67
CA LYS A 10 -50.50 -0.69 -46.91
C LYS A 10 -49.01 -1.00 -47.15
N GLN A 11 -48.31 -0.22 -47.97
CA GLN A 11 -46.87 -0.42 -48.22
C GLN A 11 -45.95 0.66 -47.63
N LEU A 12 -46.49 1.78 -47.11
CA LEU A 12 -45.65 2.78 -46.44
C LEU A 12 -45.50 2.57 -44.92
N PHE A 13 -46.28 1.69 -44.30
CA PHE A 13 -46.23 1.47 -42.85
C PHE A 13 -45.17 0.43 -42.40
N LEU A 14 -44.48 -0.22 -43.34
CA LEU A 14 -43.50 -1.27 -43.05
C LEU A 14 -42.04 -0.83 -43.19
N CYS A 15 -41.77 0.42 -43.57
CA CYS A 15 -40.41 0.98 -43.60
C CYS A 15 -40.11 1.98 -42.45
N GLY A 16 -41.12 2.36 -41.66
CA GLY A 16 -40.95 3.29 -40.52
C GLY A 16 -40.67 2.61 -39.17
N LEU A 17 -40.91 1.30 -39.05
CA LEU A 17 -40.78 0.54 -37.79
C LEU A 17 -39.48 -0.29 -37.71
N GLY A 18 -38.74 -0.42 -38.82
CA GLY A 18 -37.48 -1.18 -38.85
C GLY A 18 -36.24 -0.40 -38.40
N VAL A 19 -36.34 0.93 -38.26
CA VAL A 19 -35.18 1.79 -37.96
C VAL A 19 -35.07 2.14 -36.46
N LEU A 20 -36.09 1.84 -35.65
CA LEU A 20 -36.10 2.11 -34.21
C LEU A 20 -35.59 0.97 -33.32
N MET A 21 -35.32 -0.22 -33.89
CA MET A 21 -34.86 -1.40 -33.14
C MET A 21 -33.36 -1.71 -33.31
N LEU A 22 -32.60 -0.86 -33.99
CA LEU A 22 -31.14 -1.03 -34.19
C LEU A 22 -30.27 -0.13 -33.30
N GLN A 23 -30.85 0.66 -32.39
CA GLN A 23 -30.10 1.50 -31.45
C GLN A 23 -30.04 0.96 -30.00
N ALA A 24 -30.64 -0.20 -29.72
CA ALA A 24 -30.67 -0.76 -28.36
C ALA A 24 -29.62 -1.86 -28.08
N CYS A 25 -28.70 -2.11 -29.03
CA CYS A 25 -27.52 -2.96 -28.81
C CYS A 25 -26.23 -2.19 -29.14
N THR A 26 -26.14 -0.93 -28.73
CA THR A 26 -24.86 -0.51 -28.18
C THR A 26 -24.97 -0.82 -26.70
N CYS A 27 -24.50 -2.02 -26.31
CA CYS A 27 -23.93 -2.13 -24.98
C CYS A 27 -23.11 -0.86 -24.82
N PRO A 28 -23.37 0.04 -23.84
CA PRO A 28 -22.44 1.11 -23.60
C PRO A 28 -21.14 0.37 -23.48
N ASN A 29 -20.18 0.68 -24.37
CA ASN A 29 -18.85 0.13 -24.28
C ASN A 29 -18.59 0.14 -22.79
N THR A 30 -18.50 -1.05 -22.19
CA THR A 30 -17.64 -1.22 -21.06
C THR A 30 -16.30 -0.84 -21.66
N SER A 31 -16.09 0.48 -21.75
CA SER A 31 -14.80 1.09 -21.73
C SER A 31 -14.24 0.42 -20.51
N GLN A 32 -13.49 -0.65 -20.75
CA GLN A 32 -12.31 -0.92 -19.98
C GLN A 32 -11.72 0.48 -19.88
N ARG A 33 -12.05 1.19 -18.79
CA ARG A 33 -11.41 2.45 -18.45
C ARG A 33 -9.97 2.09 -18.68
N ASN A 34 -9.33 2.73 -19.65
CA ASN A 34 -7.91 2.55 -19.88
C ASN A 34 -7.27 2.92 -18.54
N SER A 35 -7.10 1.91 -17.68
CA SER A 35 -6.91 2.04 -16.23
C SER A 35 -5.42 2.19 -15.92
N PHE A 36 -4.68 2.60 -16.94
CA PHE A 36 -3.31 3.02 -16.82
C PHE A 36 -3.32 4.35 -16.12
N LEU A 37 -2.88 4.30 -14.87
CA LEU A 37 -2.59 5.47 -14.08
C LEU A 37 -1.49 6.27 -14.79
N GLN A 38 -1.68 7.58 -14.89
CA GLN A 38 -0.68 8.50 -15.42
C GLN A 38 0.26 8.93 -14.29
N ASP A 39 1.52 9.20 -14.63
CA ASP A 39 2.55 9.72 -13.71
C ASP A 39 2.77 8.89 -12.42
N VAL A 40 2.54 7.58 -12.49
CA VAL A 40 2.83 6.68 -11.36
C VAL A 40 4.33 6.68 -11.09
N PRO A 41 4.75 7.12 -9.89
CA PRO A 41 6.17 7.15 -9.59
C PRO A 41 6.69 5.73 -9.44
N TYR A 42 7.94 5.53 -9.81
CA TYR A 42 8.54 4.21 -9.89
C TYR A 42 8.42 3.39 -8.59
N TRP A 43 8.54 4.04 -7.42
CA TRP A 43 8.43 3.38 -6.11
C TRP A 43 7.05 2.77 -5.82
N MET A 44 6.01 3.16 -6.57
CA MET A 44 4.66 2.58 -6.48
C MET A 44 4.51 1.27 -7.28
N LEU A 45 5.32 1.07 -8.31
CA LEU A 45 5.22 -0.12 -9.18
C LEU A 45 6.02 -1.30 -8.64
N GLN A 46 6.93 -1.04 -7.72
CA GLN A 46 7.87 -2.04 -7.23
C GLN A 46 7.45 -2.70 -5.95
N ASN A 47 7.89 -3.95 -5.79
CA ASN A 47 7.91 -4.57 -4.49
C ASN A 47 9.01 -3.94 -3.61
N ARG A 48 8.60 -3.08 -2.68
CA ARG A 48 9.50 -2.40 -1.74
C ARG A 48 9.79 -3.23 -0.49
N SER A 49 9.31 -4.48 -0.39
CA SER A 49 9.52 -5.35 0.78
C SER A 49 10.99 -5.68 1.05
N GLN A 50 11.87 -5.57 0.04
CA GLN A 50 13.32 -5.71 0.20
C GLN A 50 13.95 -4.54 0.97
N TYR A 51 13.31 -3.36 0.96
CA TYR A 51 13.76 -2.18 1.67
C TYR A 51 13.08 -2.12 3.03
N ILE A 52 13.55 -2.93 3.98
CA ILE A 52 12.89 -3.16 5.28
C ILE A 52 12.59 -1.84 6.02
N THR A 53 13.51 -0.87 5.98
CA THR A 53 13.34 0.43 6.66
C THR A 53 12.52 1.44 5.86
N GLN A 54 12.05 1.09 4.66
CA GLN A 54 11.10 1.85 3.87
C GLN A 54 9.69 1.25 3.95
N GLY A 55 8.69 2.11 3.93
CA GLY A 55 7.28 1.73 4.00
C GLY A 55 6.47 2.47 2.95
N VAL A 56 5.56 1.76 2.29
CA VAL A 56 4.53 2.34 1.44
C VAL A 56 3.18 1.93 1.98
N ASP A 57 2.32 2.91 2.22
CA ASP A 57 0.93 2.67 2.59
C ASP A 57 0.07 3.85 2.14
N SER A 58 -1.25 3.72 2.26
CA SER A 58 -2.21 4.65 1.68
C SER A 58 -3.33 5.06 2.62
N SER A 59 -4.00 6.15 2.26
CA SER A 59 -5.28 6.54 2.81
C SER A 59 -6.16 7.10 1.71
N HIS A 60 -7.41 6.64 1.66
CA HIS A 60 -8.42 7.27 0.82
C HIS A 60 -8.74 8.66 1.36
N ILE A 61 -9.06 9.59 0.46
CA ILE A 61 -9.68 10.86 0.84
C ILE A 61 -11.05 10.57 1.45
N VAL A 62 -11.36 11.28 2.54
CA VAL A 62 -12.64 11.19 3.24
C VAL A 62 -13.29 12.56 3.15
N ASP A 63 -14.57 12.60 2.79
CA ASP A 63 -15.34 13.84 2.68
C ASP A 63 -15.17 14.72 3.93
N GLY A 64 -14.87 15.99 3.70
CA GLY A 64 -14.64 16.98 4.76
C GLY A 64 -13.21 17.05 5.32
N LYS A 65 -12.30 16.16 4.91
CA LYS A 65 -10.88 16.26 5.26
C LYS A 65 -10.06 16.91 4.15
N LYS A 66 -9.11 17.77 4.53
CA LYS A 66 -8.15 18.34 3.59
C LYS A 66 -7.14 17.28 3.14
N THR A 67 -6.64 17.39 1.91
CA THR A 67 -5.61 16.49 1.37
C THR A 67 -4.38 16.38 2.28
N GLU A 68 -3.95 17.47 2.90
CA GLU A 68 -2.83 17.48 3.85
C GLU A 68 -3.06 16.55 5.06
N GLU A 69 -4.29 16.44 5.55
CA GLU A 69 -4.62 15.53 6.65
C GLU A 69 -4.54 14.07 6.19
N ILE A 70 -4.99 13.80 4.97
CA ILE A 70 -4.93 12.47 4.37
C ILE A 70 -3.47 12.06 4.10
N GLU A 71 -2.62 12.98 3.65
CA GLU A 71 -1.19 12.74 3.54
C GLU A 71 -0.54 12.40 4.89
N LYS A 72 -0.92 13.10 5.97
CA LYS A 72 -0.43 12.78 7.33
C LYS A 72 -0.85 11.37 7.76
N ILE A 73 -2.09 10.98 7.46
CA ILE A 73 -2.59 9.63 7.75
C ILE A 73 -1.83 8.58 6.94
N ALA A 74 -1.69 8.78 5.62
CA ALA A 74 -0.95 7.87 4.74
C ALA A 74 0.51 7.73 5.19
N THR A 75 1.15 8.85 5.57
CA THR A 75 2.53 8.86 6.09
C THR A 75 2.63 8.05 7.39
N LYS A 76 1.69 8.24 8.34
CA LYS A 76 1.67 7.46 9.59
C LYS A 76 1.49 5.96 9.33
N ARG A 77 0.59 5.58 8.40
CA ARG A 77 0.39 4.18 8.00
C ARG A 77 1.63 3.60 7.35
N ALA A 78 2.30 4.37 6.49
CA ALA A 78 3.56 3.98 5.88
C ALA A 78 4.67 3.77 6.94
N THR A 79 4.70 4.59 7.99
CA THR A 79 5.63 4.37 9.13
C THR A 79 5.29 3.11 9.92
N ILE A 80 4.00 2.82 10.15
CA ILE A 80 3.56 1.55 10.75
C ILE A 80 3.99 0.35 9.87
N ARG A 81 3.92 0.50 8.53
CA ARG A 81 4.38 -0.52 7.60
C ARG A 81 5.87 -0.84 7.79
N VAL A 82 6.70 0.16 8.05
CA VAL A 82 8.13 -0.06 8.39
C VAL A 82 8.26 -0.95 9.63
N ALA A 83 7.51 -0.66 10.69
CA ALA A 83 7.54 -1.48 11.90
C ALA A 83 7.10 -2.93 11.62
N GLN A 84 6.05 -3.12 10.81
CA GLN A 84 5.60 -4.44 10.39
C GLN A 84 6.64 -5.20 9.56
N ASN A 85 7.35 -4.52 8.66
CA ASN A 85 8.43 -5.13 7.87
C ASN A 85 9.56 -5.62 8.78
N ILE A 86 9.94 -4.83 9.79
CA ILE A 86 10.93 -5.22 10.80
C ILE A 86 10.45 -6.44 11.59
N VAL A 87 9.20 -6.42 12.10
CA VAL A 87 8.60 -7.57 12.80
C VAL A 87 8.63 -8.83 11.93
N HIS A 88 8.29 -8.72 10.66
CA HIS A 88 8.32 -9.85 9.73
C HIS A 88 9.72 -10.46 9.63
N LYS A 89 10.75 -9.60 9.51
CA LYS A 89 12.16 -10.04 9.46
C LYS A 89 12.64 -10.66 10.78
N LEU A 90 12.22 -10.12 11.93
CA LEU A 90 12.48 -10.72 13.24
C LEU A 90 11.84 -12.11 13.36
N LYS A 91 10.61 -12.27 12.86
CA LYS A 91 9.91 -13.56 12.85
C LYS A 91 10.60 -14.57 11.93
N GLU A 92 11.04 -14.17 10.75
CA GLU A 92 11.85 -15.02 9.86
C GLU A 92 13.14 -15.47 10.55
N ALA A 93 13.87 -14.55 11.20
CA ALA A 93 15.09 -14.86 11.93
C ALA A 93 14.83 -15.83 13.10
N TYR A 94 13.72 -15.66 13.83
CA TYR A 94 13.32 -16.53 14.93
C TYR A 94 12.95 -17.95 14.48
N LEU A 95 12.28 -18.08 13.32
CA LEU A 95 11.93 -19.38 12.74
C LEU A 95 13.12 -20.07 12.04
N SER A 96 14.22 -19.36 11.83
CA SER A 96 15.41 -19.91 11.18
C SER A 96 16.09 -20.99 12.04
N LYS A 97 16.79 -21.93 11.37
CA LYS A 97 17.60 -22.96 12.05
C LYS A 97 18.73 -22.38 12.91
N SER A 98 19.16 -21.15 12.62
CA SER A 98 20.20 -20.42 13.36
C SER A 98 19.67 -19.62 14.56
N ASN A 99 18.37 -19.70 14.87
CA ASN A 99 17.79 -18.97 15.98
C ASN A 99 18.46 -19.33 17.31
N ARG A 100 18.77 -18.29 18.10
CA ARG A 100 19.40 -18.41 19.42
C ARG A 100 18.43 -18.09 20.57
N ILE A 101 17.26 -17.54 20.27
CA ILE A 101 16.23 -17.22 21.26
C ILE A 101 15.60 -18.53 21.75
N LYS A 102 15.67 -18.77 23.07
CA LYS A 102 15.10 -19.97 23.71
C LYS A 102 13.66 -19.77 24.15
N GLN A 103 13.27 -18.55 24.48
CA GLN A 103 11.89 -18.22 24.79
C GLN A 103 10.97 -18.53 23.61
N LYS A 104 9.84 -19.18 23.89
CA LYS A 104 8.79 -19.37 22.90
C LYS A 104 8.08 -18.03 22.66
N ILE A 105 8.23 -17.48 21.46
CA ILE A 105 7.53 -16.27 21.02
C ILE A 105 6.39 -16.67 20.09
N THR A 106 5.15 -16.30 20.44
CA THR A 106 3.96 -16.61 19.62
C THR A 106 3.75 -15.58 18.51
N ASN A 107 2.85 -15.88 17.56
CA ASN A 107 2.50 -14.93 16.50
C ASN A 107 1.91 -13.64 17.06
N GLU A 108 1.11 -13.75 18.12
CA GLU A 108 0.46 -12.63 18.80
C GLU A 108 1.51 -11.73 19.46
N MET A 109 2.55 -12.32 20.06
CA MET A 109 3.68 -11.55 20.59
C MET A 109 4.42 -10.79 19.48
N PHE A 110 4.68 -11.43 18.33
CA PHE A 110 5.26 -10.72 17.18
C PHE A 110 4.37 -9.56 16.71
N ILE A 111 3.06 -9.76 16.63
CA ILE A 111 2.12 -8.67 16.27
C ILE A 111 2.23 -7.52 17.28
N GLN A 112 2.27 -7.83 18.58
CA GLN A 112 2.42 -6.83 19.64
C GLN A 112 3.75 -6.07 19.55
N MET A 113 4.84 -6.68 19.05
CA MET A 113 6.14 -6.00 18.87
C MET A 113 6.07 -4.84 17.87
N THR A 114 5.06 -4.82 16.99
CA THR A 114 4.88 -3.72 16.03
C THR A 114 4.83 -2.36 16.72
N GLN A 115 4.16 -2.28 17.88
CA GLN A 115 3.98 -1.02 18.60
C GLN A 115 5.30 -0.47 19.19
N PRO A 116 6.05 -1.20 20.04
CA PRO A 116 7.33 -0.71 20.55
C PRO A 116 8.37 -0.49 19.45
N ILE A 117 8.35 -1.27 18.36
CA ILE A 117 9.19 -0.99 17.20
C ILE A 117 8.80 0.35 16.57
N TYR A 118 7.52 0.56 16.28
CA TYR A 118 7.01 1.83 15.73
C TYR A 118 7.38 3.02 16.62
N ASP A 119 7.16 2.91 17.94
CA ASP A 119 7.43 3.97 18.91
C ASP A 119 8.93 4.31 19.01
N SER A 120 9.79 3.33 18.72
CA SER A 120 11.25 3.53 18.69
C SER A 120 11.76 4.14 17.39
N LEU A 121 10.99 4.21 16.31
CA LEU A 121 11.49 4.70 15.01
C LEU A 121 11.87 6.19 15.10
N MET A 122 13.09 6.52 14.65
CA MET A 122 13.61 7.88 14.65
C MET A 122 13.92 8.37 13.24
N ASN A 123 13.87 9.69 13.05
CA ASN A 123 14.23 10.36 11.79
C ASN A 123 13.51 9.74 10.59
N VAL A 124 12.17 9.68 10.69
CA VAL A 124 11.32 9.12 9.64
C VAL A 124 11.05 10.19 8.60
N ASP A 125 11.67 10.03 7.43
CA ASP A 125 11.52 10.95 6.33
C ASP A 125 10.40 10.51 5.39
N ARG A 126 9.58 11.47 4.97
CA ARG A 126 8.62 11.29 3.88
C ARG A 126 9.32 11.53 2.55
N LEU A 127 9.56 10.46 1.80
CA LEU A 127 10.33 10.49 0.54
C LEU A 127 9.47 10.81 -0.69
N GLY A 128 8.17 10.54 -0.63
CA GLY A 128 7.25 10.80 -1.74
C GLY A 128 5.79 10.67 -1.36
N ILE A 129 4.94 11.35 -2.11
CA ILE A 129 3.48 11.23 -2.10
C ILE A 129 3.04 10.95 -3.53
N TYR A 130 2.04 10.08 -3.69
CA TYR A 130 1.34 9.86 -4.96
C TYR A 130 -0.15 9.84 -4.70
N ILE A 131 -0.92 10.59 -5.48
CA ILE A 131 -2.39 10.59 -5.39
C ILE A 131 -2.90 9.87 -6.61
N ASN A 132 -3.66 8.79 -6.40
CA ASN A 132 -4.28 8.05 -7.48
C ASN A 132 -5.45 8.87 -8.06
N PRO A 133 -5.38 9.33 -9.33
CA PRO A 133 -6.41 10.16 -9.93
C PRO A 133 -7.76 9.44 -10.12
N ASN A 134 -7.81 8.10 -10.02
CA ASN A 134 -9.04 7.34 -10.24
C ASN A 134 -9.94 7.25 -9.01
N ASN A 135 -9.37 7.26 -7.80
CA ASN A 135 -10.09 7.05 -6.54
C ASN A 135 -9.67 8.01 -5.42
N GLU A 136 -8.84 9.00 -5.73
CA GLU A 136 -8.32 9.99 -4.77
C GLU A 136 -7.59 9.37 -3.57
N GLU A 137 -7.03 8.18 -3.74
CA GLU A 137 -6.24 7.51 -2.71
C GLU A 137 -4.83 8.09 -2.67
N VAL A 138 -4.42 8.55 -1.50
CA VAL A 138 -3.10 9.14 -1.25
C VAL A 138 -2.16 8.08 -0.72
N PHE A 139 -1.08 7.80 -1.43
CA PHE A 139 0.01 6.93 -1.06
C PHE A 139 1.19 7.73 -0.54
N ALA A 140 1.84 7.23 0.52
CA ALA A 140 3.05 7.80 1.06
C ALA A 140 4.19 6.78 1.05
N LEU A 141 5.36 7.22 0.61
CA LEU A 141 6.62 6.51 0.81
C LEU A 141 7.39 7.17 1.95
N VAL A 142 7.79 6.37 2.93
CA VAL A 142 8.61 6.82 4.06
C VAL A 142 9.87 5.96 4.20
N ARG A 143 10.86 6.50 4.92
CA ARG A 143 12.03 5.77 5.38
C ARG A 143 12.34 6.13 6.83
N ALA A 144 12.44 5.14 7.71
CA ALA A 144 13.05 5.33 9.01
C ALA A 144 14.57 5.24 8.86
N ARG A 145 15.32 6.27 9.32
CA ARG A 145 16.79 6.27 9.25
C ARG A 145 17.47 5.65 10.46
N GLY A 146 16.75 5.52 11.57
CA GLY A 146 17.24 4.88 12.77
C GLY A 146 16.13 4.50 13.71
N PHE A 147 16.52 4.05 14.89
CA PHE A 147 15.63 3.77 16.00
C PHE A 147 16.33 4.06 17.32
N ASP A 148 15.54 4.35 18.35
CA ASP A 148 15.99 4.46 19.72
C ASP A 148 16.12 3.05 20.33
N LYS A 149 17.37 2.65 20.59
CA LYS A 149 17.70 1.33 21.12
C LYS A 149 17.14 1.11 22.52
N ASP A 150 17.18 2.13 23.36
CA ASP A 150 16.78 2.04 24.75
C ASP A 150 15.25 2.00 24.84
N ALA A 151 14.56 2.83 24.06
CA ALA A 151 13.10 2.81 23.96
C ALA A 151 12.57 1.47 23.44
N LEU A 152 13.22 0.89 22.42
CA LEU A 152 12.86 -0.43 21.92
C LEU A 152 13.09 -1.51 23.00
N SER A 153 14.24 -1.50 23.66
CA SER A 153 14.57 -2.47 24.71
C SER A 153 13.55 -2.43 25.84
N GLU A 154 13.21 -1.23 26.32
CA GLU A 154 12.20 -1.02 27.35
C GLU A 154 10.81 -1.50 26.89
N GLY A 155 10.40 -1.16 25.67
CA GLY A 155 9.14 -1.58 25.10
C GLY A 155 8.99 -3.10 24.99
N LEU A 156 10.06 -3.79 24.56
CA LEU A 156 10.08 -5.26 24.49
C LEU A 156 10.08 -5.92 25.87
N HIS A 157 10.77 -5.36 26.86
CA HIS A 157 10.72 -5.86 28.24
C HIS A 157 9.33 -5.76 28.86
N LYS A 158 8.61 -4.66 28.62
CA LYS A 158 7.23 -4.46 29.10
C LYS A 158 6.25 -5.52 28.57
N MET A 159 6.58 -6.21 27.48
CA MET A 159 5.79 -7.30 26.90
C MET A 159 6.08 -8.68 27.53
N GLY A 160 6.99 -8.77 28.50
CA GLY A 160 7.36 -10.04 29.14
C GLY A 160 8.35 -10.88 28.33
N LEU A 161 9.14 -10.25 27.45
CA LEU A 161 10.29 -10.91 26.84
C LEU A 161 11.47 -10.96 27.82
N ASP A 162 12.17 -12.10 27.85
CA ASP A 162 13.35 -12.28 28.69
C ASP A 162 14.56 -11.47 28.16
N ASN A 163 15.55 -11.27 29.02
CA ASN A 163 16.72 -10.43 28.70
C ASN A 163 17.51 -10.96 27.49
N GLN A 164 17.56 -12.27 27.29
CA GLN A 164 18.26 -12.85 26.15
C GLN A 164 17.51 -12.57 24.85
N ALA A 165 16.19 -12.78 24.84
CA ALA A 165 15.32 -12.51 23.72
C ALA A 165 15.37 -11.03 23.33
N VAL A 166 15.23 -10.11 24.30
CA VAL A 166 15.32 -8.67 24.06
C VAL A 166 16.66 -8.29 23.46
N SER A 167 17.78 -8.75 24.03
CA SER A 167 19.12 -8.46 23.52
C SER A 167 19.31 -8.93 22.06
N ILE A 168 18.85 -10.14 21.73
CA ILE A 168 18.94 -10.68 20.36
C ILE A 168 18.03 -9.90 19.40
N LEU A 169 16.79 -9.62 19.77
CA LEU A 169 15.83 -8.90 18.93
C LEU A 169 16.33 -7.49 18.64
N VAL A 170 16.78 -6.75 19.66
CA VAL A 170 17.35 -5.41 19.51
C VAL A 170 18.59 -5.44 18.61
N SER A 171 19.49 -6.41 18.80
CA SER A 171 20.67 -6.56 17.95
C SER A 171 20.30 -6.85 16.48
N LYS A 172 19.22 -7.60 16.24
CA LYS A 172 18.72 -7.86 14.89
C LYS A 172 18.08 -6.63 14.26
N VAL A 173 17.39 -5.78 15.02
CA VAL A 173 16.93 -4.48 14.52
C VAL A 173 18.12 -3.58 14.17
N GLU A 174 19.16 -3.58 15.00
CA GLU A 174 20.40 -2.84 14.72
C GLU A 174 21.07 -3.27 13.40
N GLU A 175 21.13 -4.57 13.14
CA GLU A 175 21.61 -5.16 11.88
C GLU A 175 20.75 -4.71 10.69
N ILE A 176 19.42 -4.75 10.81
CA ILE A 176 18.49 -4.28 9.75
C ILE A 176 18.79 -2.82 9.37
N PHE A 177 19.00 -1.93 10.34
CA PHE A 177 19.31 -0.53 10.05
C PHE A 177 20.71 -0.35 9.47
N LYS A 178 21.72 -1.11 9.92
CA LYS A 178 23.07 -1.11 9.34
C LYS A 178 23.05 -1.55 7.87
N ASP A 179 22.35 -2.64 7.57
CA ASP A 179 22.23 -3.16 6.21
C ASP A 179 21.42 -2.20 5.31
N SER A 180 20.52 -1.41 5.90
CA SER A 180 19.71 -0.43 5.17
C SER A 180 20.48 0.72 4.54
N ILE A 181 21.73 0.94 4.98
CA ILE A 181 22.61 1.95 4.38
C ILE A 181 22.86 1.61 2.91
N ASN A 182 22.93 0.32 2.56
CA ASN A 182 23.24 -0.16 1.21
C ASN A 182 22.19 0.25 0.17
N TYR A 183 20.95 0.54 0.59
CA TYR A 183 19.88 0.98 -0.31
C TYR A 183 19.40 2.41 -0.08
N GLY A 184 19.98 3.16 0.87
CA GLY A 184 19.79 4.61 0.97
C GLY A 184 18.33 5.13 0.85
N ASP A 185 18.20 6.33 0.29
CA ASP A 185 16.90 6.96 -0.04
C ASP A 185 16.44 6.56 -1.45
N VAL A 186 16.80 5.36 -1.91
CA VAL A 186 16.53 4.87 -3.26
C VAL A 186 15.03 5.01 -3.56
N LYS A 187 14.70 5.98 -4.42
CA LYS A 187 13.38 6.14 -5.05
C LYS A 187 13.28 5.33 -6.34
N VAL A 188 14.44 5.05 -6.96
CA VAL A 188 14.66 4.21 -8.14
C VAL A 188 15.87 3.31 -7.86
N PRO A 189 15.74 1.97 -7.83
CA PRO A 189 16.80 1.00 -7.61
C PRO A 189 17.96 1.27 -8.53
N ILE A 190 19.13 1.16 -7.94
CA ILE A 190 20.37 0.99 -8.68
C ILE A 190 20.21 -0.33 -9.42
N ALA A 191 20.31 -0.31 -10.75
CA ALA A 191 20.17 -1.50 -11.58
C ALA A 191 21.05 -2.63 -11.01
N MET A 192 20.45 -3.81 -10.81
CA MET A 192 21.19 -5.05 -10.52
C MET A 192 21.92 -5.50 -11.78
#